data_AF-A0A355IPP0-F1
#
_entry.id   AF-A0A355IPP0-F1
#
_cell.length_a   1.000
_cell.length_b   1.000
_cell.length_c   1.000
_cell.angle_alpha   90.00
_cell.angle_beta   90.00
_cell.angle_gamma   90.00
#
_symmetry.space_group_name_H-M   'P 1'
#
loop_
_entity.id
_entity.type
_entity.pdbx_description
1 polymer ?
#
loop_
_entity_poly.entity_id
_entity_poly.type
_entity_poly.pdbx_seq_one_letter_code
_entity_poly.pdbx_strand_id
1 'polypeptide(L)'
;MALKLKLTALDQDSVALFTTESGTIAAAAIDVLTGKATAATETSTSLSLTPAQIEKLKDTKKFHVGFSITASGQGSYVSVQPSDFLEIKVGLQTEGGLVIDPSNLSEE
;
A
#
# COMPACT_ATOMS: atom_id res chain seq x y z
N MET A 1 -14.89 2.85 10.22
CA MET A 1 -14.16 2.00 9.24
C MET A 1 -12.81 2.64 8.96
N ALA A 2 -11.75 1.83 8.87
CA ALA A 2 -10.42 2.28 8.46
C ALA A 2 -9.97 1.42 7.27
N LEU A 3 -9.57 2.07 6.18
CA LEU A 3 -8.89 1.44 5.05
C LEU A 3 -7.41 1.82 5.11
N LYS A 4 -6.52 0.85 4.91
CA LYS A 4 -5.07 1.08 4.80
C LYS A 4 -4.48 0.27 3.66
N LEU A 5 -3.41 0.79 3.06
CA LEU A 5 -2.53 0.01 2.20
C LEU A 5 -1.51 -0.73 3.04
N LYS A 6 -1.23 -1.97 2.67
CA LYS A 6 -0.19 -2.81 3.28
C LYS A 6 0.76 -3.26 2.19
N LEU A 7 2.04 -2.90 2.33
CA LEU A 7 3.11 -3.34 1.44
C LEU A 7 3.94 -4.40 2.17
N THR A 8 4.04 -5.58 1.59
CA THR A 8 4.89 -6.67 2.08
C THR A 8 5.97 -6.96 1.05
N ALA A 9 7.23 -6.85 1.47
CA ALA A 9 8.38 -7.25 0.68
C ALA A 9 8.67 -8.73 0.93
N LEU A 10 8.77 -9.51 -0.15
CA LEU A 10 9.00 -10.95 -0.10
C LEU A 10 10.36 -11.32 -0.71
N ASP A 11 11.00 -12.32 -0.12
CA ASP A 11 12.18 -12.96 -0.70
C ASP A 11 11.83 -13.94 -1.83
N GLN A 12 12.82 -14.69 -2.30
CA GLN A 12 12.67 -15.66 -3.38
C GLN A 12 11.71 -16.81 -3.03
N ASP A 13 11.63 -17.19 -1.77
CA ASP A 13 10.79 -18.27 -1.26
C ASP A 13 9.40 -17.77 -0.83
N SER A 14 9.08 -16.52 -1.15
CA SER A 14 7.83 -15.83 -0.78
C SER A 14 7.65 -15.64 0.73
N VAL A 15 8.76 -15.62 1.48
CA VAL A 15 8.77 -15.30 2.91
C VAL A 15 8.86 -13.78 3.10
N ALA A 16 8.11 -13.25 4.07
CA ALA A 16 8.08 -11.83 4.34
C ALA A 16 9.37 -11.33 4.99
N LEU A 17 10.07 -10.42 4.31
CA LEU A 17 11.26 -9.72 4.81
C LEU A 17 10.88 -8.56 5.73
N PHE A 18 9.82 -7.85 5.35
CA PHE A 18 9.15 -6.85 6.18
C PHE A 18 7.74 -6.56 5.65
N THR A 19 6.95 -5.95 6.52
CA THR A 19 5.64 -5.39 6.16
C THR A 19 5.51 -4.00 6.75
N THR A 20 4.82 -3.14 6.02
CA THR A 20 4.58 -1.75 6.41
C THR A 20 3.18 -1.34 5.94
N GLU A 21 2.58 -0.40 6.66
CA GLU A 21 1.22 0.07 6.40
C GLU A 21 1.21 1.58 6.17
N SER A 22 0.32 2.04 5.30
CA SER A 22 0.05 3.45 5.12
C SER A 22 -0.68 4.04 6.34
N GLY A 23 -0.83 5.37 6.31
CA GLY A 23 -1.88 6.03 7.10
C GLY A 23 -3.28 5.56 6.69
N THR A 24 -4.28 5.92 7.50
CA THR A 24 -5.68 5.64 7.19
C THR A 24 -6.12 6.40 5.95
N ILE A 25 -6.63 5.68 4.96
CA ILE A 25 -7.35 6.23 3.80
C ILE A 25 -8.76 6.56 4.29
N ALA A 26 -9.14 7.83 4.15
CA ALA A 26 -10.47 8.29 4.50
C ALA A 26 -11.52 7.66 3.57
N ALA A 27 -12.61 7.17 4.16
CA ALA A 27 -13.78 6.77 3.40
C ALA A 27 -14.65 8.00 3.09
N ALA A 28 -15.44 7.90 2.02
CA ALA A 28 -16.50 8.86 1.78
C ALA A 28 -17.47 8.94 2.96
N ALA A 29 -18.05 10.12 3.19
CA ALA A 29 -19.14 10.28 4.13
C ALA A 29 -20.30 9.36 3.74
N ILE A 30 -20.95 8.75 4.74
CA ILE A 30 -22.08 7.84 4.55
C ILE A 30 -23.36 8.58 4.93
N ASP A 31 -24.37 8.49 4.07
CA ASP A 31 -25.73 8.90 4.40
C ASP A 31 -26.30 7.88 5.38
N VAL A 32 -26.60 8.33 6.60
CA VAL A 32 -27.09 7.50 7.69
C VAL A 32 -28.47 6.90 7.41
N LEU A 33 -29.28 7.50 6.53
CA LEU A 33 -30.61 7.00 6.18
C LEU A 33 -30.56 5.87 5.15
N THR A 34 -29.61 5.94 4.21
CA THR A 34 -29.52 4.99 3.09
C THR A 34 -28.37 4.00 3.21
N GLY A 35 -27.41 4.25 4.11
CA GLY A 35 -26.19 3.45 4.27
C GLY A 35 -25.22 3.56 3.09
N LYS A 36 -25.44 4.51 2.18
CA LYS A 36 -24.66 4.69 0.95
C LYS A 36 -23.67 5.84 1.09
N ALA A 37 -22.57 5.78 0.34
CA ALA A 37 -21.65 6.91 0.22
C ALA A 37 -22.36 8.12 -0.40
N THR A 38 -22.16 9.30 0.17
CA THR A 38 -22.78 10.56 -0.29
C THR A 38 -22.05 11.19 -1.47
N ALA A 39 -20.75 10.88 -1.63
CA ALA A 39 -19.91 11.37 -2.70
C ALA A 39 -18.75 10.40 -2.99
N ALA A 40 -18.21 10.45 -4.21
CA ALA A 40 -16.90 9.88 -4.48
C ALA A 40 -15.84 10.70 -3.71
N THR A 41 -14.91 10.01 -3.05
CA THR A 41 -13.80 10.67 -2.34
C THR A 41 -12.50 10.20 -2.96
N GLU A 42 -11.71 11.14 -3.47
CA GLU A 42 -10.33 10.89 -3.84
C GLU A 42 -9.46 11.06 -2.59
N THR A 43 -8.61 10.08 -2.32
CA THR A 43 -7.64 10.17 -1.22
C THR A 43 -6.32 9.61 -1.71
N SER A 44 -5.26 10.37 -1.47
CA SER A 44 -3.89 9.89 -1.63
C SER A 44 -3.37 9.42 -0.29
N THR A 45 -2.55 8.37 -0.31
CA THR A 45 -1.75 7.97 0.83
C THR A 45 -0.37 7.60 0.34
N SER A 46 0.63 7.80 1.17
CA SER A 46 2.00 7.40 0.90
C SER A 46 2.45 6.38 1.92
N LEU A 47 3.43 5.59 1.52
CA LEU A 47 4.05 4.60 2.36
C LEU A 47 5.55 4.86 2.31
N SER A 48 6.14 5.16 3.44
CA SER A 48 7.57 5.43 3.58
C SER A 48 8.27 4.21 4.15
N LEU A 49 9.43 3.89 3.60
CA LEU A 49 10.29 2.83 4.10
C LEU A 49 11.36 3.43 5.00
N THR A 50 11.64 2.76 6.12
CA THR A 50 12.78 3.12 6.97
C THR A 50 14.09 2.68 6.30
N PRO A 51 15.25 3.26 6.67
CA PRO A 51 16.54 2.83 6.12
C PRO A 51 16.79 1.32 6.26
N ALA A 52 16.45 0.73 7.41
CA ALA A 52 16.58 -0.71 7.62
C ALA A 52 15.66 -1.57 6.71
N GLN A 53 14.50 -1.03 6.31
CA GLN A 53 13.63 -1.68 5.33
C GLN A 53 14.17 -1.53 3.90
N ILE A 54 14.75 -0.36 3.58
CA ILE A 54 15.40 -0.10 2.29
C ILE A 54 16.58 -1.06 2.08
N GLU A 55 17.40 -1.29 3.11
CA GLU A 55 18.53 -2.25 3.03
C GLU A 55 18.07 -3.67 2.68
N LYS A 56 16.87 -4.07 3.11
CA LYS A 56 16.28 -5.39 2.80
C LYS A 56 15.73 -5.49 1.37
N LEU A 57 15.64 -4.38 0.63
CA LEU A 57 15.15 -4.40 -0.75
C LEU A 57 16.08 -5.15 -1.69
N LYS A 58 17.37 -5.24 -1.39
CA LYS A 58 18.34 -6.04 -2.16
C LYS A 58 17.96 -7.53 -2.23
N ASP A 59 17.31 -8.02 -1.18
CA ASP A 59 16.88 -9.41 -1.04
C ASP A 59 15.42 -9.62 -1.49
N THR A 60 14.71 -8.53 -1.80
CA THR A 60 13.31 -8.57 -2.21
C THR A 60 13.18 -8.95 -3.68
N LYS A 61 12.35 -9.96 -3.98
CA LYS A 61 12.03 -10.38 -5.35
C LYS A 61 10.63 -9.99 -5.78
N LYS A 62 9.72 -9.81 -4.83
CA LYS A 62 8.31 -9.49 -5.09
C LYS A 62 7.77 -8.58 -4.01
N PHE A 63 6.81 -7.75 -4.39
CA PHE A 63 5.98 -7.01 -3.45
C PHE A 63 4.55 -7.51 -3.51
N HIS A 64 3.95 -7.71 -2.34
CA HIS A 64 2.51 -7.85 -2.20
C HIS A 64 1.92 -6.54 -1.70
N VAL A 65 0.98 -5.99 -2.48
CA VAL A 65 0.15 -4.85 -2.08
C VAL A 65 -1.22 -5.38 -1.69
N GLY A 66 -1.60 -5.16 -0.44
CA GLY A 66 -2.90 -5.57 0.09
C GLY A 66 -3.67 -4.39 0.69
N PHE A 67 -4.98 -4.56 0.80
CA PHE A 67 -5.86 -3.63 1.49
C PHE A 67 -6.27 -4.22 2.83
N SER A 68 -6.08 -3.45 3.90
CA SER A 68 -6.60 -3.79 5.22
C SER A 68 -7.83 -2.93 5.48
N ILE A 69 -9.00 -3.57 5.53
CA ILE A 69 -10.28 -2.93 5.85
C ILE A 69 -10.68 -3.38 7.24
N THR A 70 -10.75 -2.44 8.18
CA THR A 70 -11.26 -2.68 9.53
C THR A 70 -12.59 -1.96 9.71
N ALA A 71 -13.65 -2.72 9.99
CA ALA A 71 -14.96 -2.19 10.35
C ALA A 71 -15.19 -2.34 11.85
N SER A 72 -15.27 -1.22 12.57
CA SER A 72 -15.68 -1.18 13.97
C SER A 72 -17.17 -0.81 14.04
N GLY A 73 -18.02 -1.77 14.39
CA GLY A 73 -19.46 -1.57 14.60
C GLY A 73 -20.30 -2.74 14.07
N GLN A 74 -21.29 -3.18 14.86
CA GLN A 74 -22.40 -3.99 14.34
C GLN A 74 -23.37 -3.05 13.60
N GLY A 75 -23.68 -3.33 12.33
CA GLY A 75 -24.83 -2.71 11.65
C GLY A 75 -24.56 -1.86 10.41
N SER A 76 -23.30 -1.60 10.04
CA SER A 76 -22.99 -0.89 8.78
C SER A 76 -22.42 -1.85 7.75
N TYR A 77 -23.29 -2.48 6.96
CA TYR A 77 -22.87 -3.23 5.79
C TYR A 77 -22.55 -2.23 4.68
N VAL A 78 -21.30 -2.23 4.21
CA VAL A 78 -20.96 -1.56 2.94
C VAL A 78 -21.44 -2.48 1.82
N SER A 79 -22.53 -2.08 1.16
CA SER A 79 -23.01 -2.79 -0.03
C SER A 79 -22.11 -2.43 -1.21
N VAL A 80 -21.25 -3.37 -1.62
CA VAL A 80 -20.49 -3.25 -2.87
C VAL A 80 -21.42 -3.61 -4.03
N GLN A 81 -21.66 -2.65 -4.92
CA GLN A 81 -22.41 -2.87 -6.16
C GLN A 81 -21.46 -3.43 -7.24
N PRO A 82 -21.97 -4.17 -8.25
CA PRO A 82 -21.14 -4.64 -9.36
C PRO A 82 -20.45 -3.52 -10.15
N SER A 83 -20.97 -2.29 -10.08
CA SER A 83 -20.39 -1.10 -10.68
C SER A 83 -19.32 -0.42 -9.83
N ASP A 84 -19.17 -0.82 -8.57
CA ASP A 84 -18.17 -0.23 -7.67
C ASP A 84 -16.80 -0.79 -8.04
N PHE A 85 -15.85 0.10 -8.30
CA PHE A 85 -14.48 -0.27 -8.63
C PHE A 85 -13.48 0.53 -7.79
N LEU A 86 -12.30 -0.07 -7.60
CA LEU A 86 -11.15 0.58 -7.01
C LEU A 86 -10.08 0.70 -8.08
N GLU A 87 -9.79 1.93 -8.53
CA GLU A 87 -8.67 2.18 -9.43
C GLU A 87 -7.40 2.47 -8.62
N ILE A 88 -6.31 1.77 -8.95
CA ILE A 88 -5.03 1.90 -8.25
C ILE A 88 -3.97 2.32 -9.26
N LYS A 89 -3.35 3.47 -9.03
CA LYS A 89 -2.18 3.93 -9.79
C LYS A 89 -0.96 3.80 -8.89
N VAL A 90 -0.05 2.90 -9.24
CA VAL A 90 1.21 2.67 -8.51
C VAL A 90 2.34 3.33 -9.27
N GLY A 91 3.10 4.18 -8.59
CA GLY A 91 4.35 4.77 -9.09
C GLY A 91 5.45 4.53 -8.08
N LEU A 92 6.68 4.30 -8.56
CA LEU A 92 7.87 4.22 -7.74
C LEU A 92 8.71 5.47 -8.01
N GLN A 93 8.90 6.29 -6.98
CA GLN A 93 9.79 7.45 -7.03
C GLN A 93 11.03 7.11 -6.22
N THR A 94 12.18 6.99 -6.90
CA THR A 94 13.48 6.88 -6.25
C THR A 94 14.11 8.27 -6.17
N GLU A 95 14.44 8.73 -4.97
CA GLU A 95 15.29 9.91 -4.78
C GLU A 95 16.69 9.43 -4.36
N GLY A 96 17.68 9.69 -5.21
CA GLY A 96 19.06 9.23 -5.04
C GLY A 96 19.68 8.81 -6.37
N GLY A 97 20.80 9.44 -6.74
CA GLY A 97 21.55 9.07 -7.94
C GLY A 97 22.08 7.64 -7.87
N LEU A 98 22.39 7.08 -9.04
CA LEU A 98 23.02 5.77 -9.20
C LEU A 98 24.29 5.70 -8.33
N VAL A 99 24.26 4.94 -7.23
CA VAL A 99 25.49 4.57 -6.51
C VAL A 99 26.04 3.34 -7.21
N ILE A 100 26.99 3.56 -8.12
CA ILE A 100 27.79 2.48 -8.70
C ILE A 100 28.67 1.95 -7.58
N ASP A 101 28.45 0.71 -7.16
CA ASP A 101 29.38 0.00 -6.29
C ASP A 101 30.69 -0.26 -7.06
N PRO A 102 31.80 0.39 -6.70
CA PRO A 102 33.06 0.25 -7.43
C PRO A 102 33.62 -1.17 -7.34
N SER A 103 33.18 -1.98 -6.37
CA SER A 103 33.64 -3.36 -6.24
C SER A 103 33.09 -4.32 -7.32
N ASN A 104 32.08 -3.89 -8.09
CA ASN A 104 31.55 -4.60 -9.25
C ASN A 104 32.05 -4.05 -10.60
N LEU A 105 32.90 -3.02 -10.58
CA LEU A 105 33.66 -2.61 -11.77
C LEU A 105 34.88 -3.52 -11.84
N SER A 106 34.78 -4.60 -12.61
CA SER A 106 35.98 -5.35 -13.00
C SER A 106 36.92 -4.40 -13.72
N GLU A 107 38.16 -4.28 -13.22
CA GLU A 107 39.23 -3.58 -13.91
C GLU A 107 39.45 -4.26 -15.28
N GLU A 108 39.02 -3.59 -16.36
CA GLU A 108 39.51 -3.87 -17.72
C GLU A 108 40.95 -3.38 -17.89
#